data_AF-A0A257HXJ3-F1
#
_entry.id   AF-A0A257HXJ3-F1
#
_cell.length_a   1.000
_cell.length_b   1.000
_cell.length_c   1.000
_cell.angle_alpha   90.00
_cell.angle_beta   90.00
_cell.angle_gamma   90.00
#
_symmetry.space_group_name_H-M   'P 1'
#
loop_
_entity.id
_entity.type
_entity.pdbx_description
1 polymer ?
#
loop_
_entity_poly.entity_id
_entity_poly.type
_entity_poly.pdbx_seq_one_letter_code
_entity_poly.pdbx_strand_id
1 'polypeptide(L)' 'MKQSKPDNQLLWQYAGLATQLLVGLGLMLWVGGWLDGFFGWKGPYLVWILPLLLILGVLIKVLRDTSKR' A
#
# COMPACT_ATOMS: atom_id res chain seq x y z
N MET A 1 3.01 -40.71 -15.04
CA MET A 1 3.22 -39.26 -15.25
C MET A 1 3.47 -38.62 -13.88
N LYS A 2 4.62 -37.96 -13.66
CA LYS A 2 4.85 -37.23 -12.39
C LYS A 2 4.03 -35.94 -12.44
N GLN A 3 3.05 -35.83 -11.57
CA GLN A 3 2.17 -34.67 -11.45
C GLN A 3 3.00 -33.50 -10.89
N SER A 4 3.30 -32.51 -11.72
CA SER A 4 3.96 -31.27 -11.30
C SER A 4 3.03 -30.51 -10.35
N LYS A 5 3.47 -30.26 -9.12
CA LYS A 5 2.73 -29.48 -8.13
C LYS A 5 2.41 -28.10 -8.73
N PRO A 6 1.21 -27.55 -8.50
CA PRO A 6 0.88 -26.21 -8.95
C PRO A 6 1.90 -25.21 -8.37
N ASP A 7 2.47 -24.39 -9.25
CA ASP A 7 3.43 -23.37 -8.89
C ASP A 7 2.69 -22.18 -8.25
N ASN A 8 2.58 -22.21 -6.93
CA ASN A 8 1.93 -21.16 -6.16
C ASN A 8 2.85 -19.95 -5.94
N GLN A 9 4.08 -19.95 -6.46
CA GLN A 9 5.05 -18.87 -6.23
C GLN A 9 4.51 -17.51 -6.67
N LEU A 10 3.81 -17.48 -7.81
CA LEU A 10 3.17 -16.28 -8.33
C LEU A 10 2.07 -15.76 -7.37
N LEU A 11 1.25 -16.66 -6.82
CA LEU A 11 0.20 -16.30 -5.85
C LEU A 11 0.81 -15.71 -4.57
N TRP A 12 1.88 -16.31 -4.06
CA TRP A 12 2.60 -15.78 -2.89
C TRP A 12 3.24 -14.42 -3.16
N GLN A 13 3.74 -14.19 -4.37
CA GLN A 13 4.28 -12.88 -4.77
C GLN A 13 3.20 -11.80 -4.75
N TYR A 14 2.03 -12.06 -5.35
CA TYR A 14 0.91 -11.13 -5.32
C TYR A 14 0.35 -10.92 -3.91
N ALA A 15 0.27 -11.99 -3.11
CA ALA A 15 -0.14 -11.89 -1.70
C ALA A 15 0.82 -10.97 -0.92
N GLY A 16 2.14 -11.14 -1.07
CA GLY A 16 3.13 -10.28 -0.43
C GLY A 16 2.99 -8.81 -0.83
N LEU A 17 2.80 -8.53 -2.12
CA LEU A 17 2.56 -7.17 -2.61
C LEU A 17 1.27 -6.57 -2.04
N ALA A 18 0.18 -7.34 -2.00
CA ALA A 18 -1.09 -6.91 -1.43
C ALA A 18 -0.96 -6.65 0.07
N THR A 19 -0.29 -7.52 0.82
CA THR A 19 -0.01 -7.32 2.25
C THR A 19 0.81 -6.06 2.49
N GLN A 20 1.85 -5.80 1.68
CA GLN A 20 2.65 -4.60 1.81
C GLN A 20 1.80 -3.33 1.61
N LEU A 21 0.90 -3.32 0.62
CA LEU A 21 -0.05 -2.22 0.41
C LEU A 21 -1.02 -2.07 1.58
N LEU A 22 -1.62 -3.17 2.04
CA LEU A 22 -2.59 -3.14 3.16
C LEU A 22 -1.95 -2.65 4.45
N VAL A 23 -0.75 -3.14 4.78
CA VAL A 23 0.01 -2.69 5.96
C VAL A 23 0.37 -1.21 5.80
N GLY A 24 0.83 -0.79 4.62
CA GLY A 24 1.13 0.62 4.35
C GLY A 24 -0.10 1.52 4.55
N LEU A 25 -1.26 1.13 4.02
CA LEU A 25 -2.51 1.87 4.19
C LEU A 25 -2.97 1.90 5.65
N GLY A 26 -2.92 0.77 6.35
CA GLY A 26 -3.27 0.69 7.77
C GLY A 26 -2.40 1.60 8.63
N LEU A 27 -1.09 1.64 8.37
CA LEU A 27 -0.16 2.55 9.04
C LEU A 27 -0.48 4.02 8.72
N MET A 28 -0.76 4.36 7.46
CA MET A 28 -1.11 5.74 7.08
C MET A 28 -2.41 6.22 7.74
N LEU A 29 -3.41 5.35 7.86
CA LEU A 29 -4.66 5.66 8.56
C LEU A 29 -4.42 5.87 10.06
N TRP A 30 -3.64 5.00 10.69
CA TRP A 30 -3.31 5.11 12.11
C TRP A 30 -2.50 6.38 12.41
N VAL A 31 -1.45 6.64 11.64
CA VAL A 31 -0.64 7.86 11.75
C VAL A 31 -1.48 9.10 11.47
N GLY A 32 -2.32 9.07 10.44
CA GLY A 32 -3.20 10.19 10.10
C GLY A 32 -4.14 10.55 11.23
N GLY A 33 -4.77 9.54 11.86
CA GLY A 33 -5.69 9.77 12.97
C GLY A 33 -4.98 10.31 14.21
N TRP A 34 -3.78 9.79 14.49
CA TRP A 34 -2.94 10.30 15.57
C TRP A 34 -2.54 11.76 15.34
N LEU A 35 -2.12 12.12 14.11
CA LEU A 35 -1.72 13.47 13.77
C LEU A 35 -2.92 14.44 13.73
N ASP A 36 -4.06 14.06 13.16
CA ASP A 36 -5.27 14.88 13.15
C ASP A 36 -5.69 15.27 14.59
N GLY A 37 -5.59 14.32 15.53
CA GLY A 37 -5.81 14.58 16.96
C GLY A 37 -4.71 15.43 17.60
N PHE A 38 -3.44 15.18 17.25
CA PHE A 38 -2.30 15.93 17.79
C PHE A 38 -2.32 17.41 17.41
N PHE A 39 -2.70 17.74 16.18
CA PHE A 39 -2.81 19.13 15.71
C PHE A 39 -4.14 19.82 16.10
N GLY A 40 -5.05 19.10 16.77
CA GLY A 40 -6.35 19.63 17.17
C GLY A 40 -7.25 19.98 15.99
N TRP A 41 -7.04 19.32 14.84
CA TRP A 41 -7.85 19.56 13.65
C TRP A 41 -9.27 19.00 13.87
N LYS A 42 -10.29 19.81 13.55
CA LYS A 42 -11.70 19.40 13.73
C LYS A 42 -12.16 18.36 12.72
N GLY A 43 -11.39 18.11 11.67
CA GLY A 43 -11.73 17.19 10.59
C GLY A 43 -10.62 16.15 10.36
N PRO A 44 -10.95 14.99 9.79
CA PRO A 44 -10.01 13.89 9.56
C PRO A 44 -9.16 14.12 8.30
N TYR A 45 -8.39 15.21 8.24
CA TYR A 45 -7.71 15.59 7.00
C TYR A 45 -6.53 14.66 6.68
N LEU A 46 -5.65 14.37 7.65
CA LEU A 46 -4.47 13.54 7.45
C LEU A 46 -4.81 12.06 7.29
N VAL A 47 -5.87 11.59 7.97
CA VAL A 47 -6.42 10.25 7.75
C VAL A 47 -6.75 10.02 6.27
N TRP A 48 -7.25 11.02 5.55
CA TRP A 48 -7.56 10.88 4.12
C TRP A 48 -6.37 11.20 3.21
N ILE A 49 -5.60 12.24 3.52
CA ILE A 49 -4.50 12.71 2.67
C ILE A 49 -3.34 11.70 2.64
N LEU A 50 -2.96 11.11 3.77
CA LEU A 50 -1.80 10.22 3.85
C LEU A 50 -1.97 8.92 3.01
N PRO A 51 -3.10 8.20 3.08
CA PRO A 51 -3.33 7.04 2.21
C PRO A 51 -3.35 7.41 0.72
N LEU A 52 -3.92 8.57 0.37
CA LEU A 52 -3.94 9.06 -1.01
C LEU A 52 -2.51 9.31 -1.53
N LEU A 53 -1.66 9.95 -0.72
CA LEU A 53 -0.25 10.17 -1.05
C LEU A 53 0.51 8.85 -1.22
N LEU A 54 0.25 7.86 -0.37
CA LEU A 54 0.85 6.53 -0.49
C LEU A 54 0.48 5.88 -1.84
N ILE A 55 -0.80 5.89 -2.19
CA ILE A 55 -1.28 5.32 -3.46
C ILE A 55 -0.65 6.04 -4.65
N LEU A 56 -0.60 7.38 -4.64
CA LEU A 56 0.08 8.16 -5.67
C LEU A 56 1.56 7.82 -5.78
N GLY A 57 2.26 7.68 -4.65
CA GLY A 57 3.67 7.30 -4.62
C GLY A 57 3.91 5.93 -5.23
N VAL A 58 3.07 4.94 -4.89
CA VAL A 58 3.12 3.60 -5.48
C VAL A 58 2.85 3.66 -6.98
N LEU A 59 1.84 4.42 -7.42
CA LEU A 59 1.51 4.57 -8.83
C LEU A 59 2.66 5.18 -9.62
N ILE A 60 3.24 6.29 -9.14
CA ILE A 60 4.41 6.94 -9.76
C ILE A 60 5.58 5.96 -9.85
N LYS A 61 5.83 5.18 -8.80
CA LYS A 61 6.88 4.16 -8.78
C LYS A 61 6.62 3.09 -9.85
N VAL A 62 5.40 2.56 -9.93
CA VAL A 62 5.01 1.57 -10.96
C VAL A 62 5.16 2.14 -12.37
N LEU A 63 4.72 3.38 -12.62
CA LEU A 63 4.88 4.04 -13.91
C LEU A 63 6.37 4.21 -14.26
N ARG A 64 7.20 4.63 -13.31
CA ARG A 64 8.64 4.80 -13.53
C ARG A 64 9.36 3.48 -13.75
N ASP A 65 8.99 2.43 -13.02
CA ASP A 65 9.56 1.10 -13.14
C ASP A 65 9.14 0.44 -14.46
N THR A 66 7.95 0.77 -14.96
CA THR A 66 7.47 0.34 -16.28
C THR A 66 8.16 1.12 -17.40
N SER A 67 8.31 2.44 -17.27
CA SER A 67 8.93 3.30 -18.29
C SER A 67 10.43 3.08 -18.46
N LYS A 68 11.11 2.47 -17.49
CA LYS A 68 12.54 2.12 -17.55
C LYS A 68 12.80 0.75 -18.19
N ARG A 69 11.76 -0.01 -18.50
CA ARG A 69 11.81 -1.24 -19.29
C ARG A 69 11.49 -0.92 -20.74
#